data_AF-A0A952II86-F1
#
_entry.id   AF-A0A952II86-F1
#
_cell.length_a   1.000
_cell.length_b   1.000
_cell.length_c   1.000
_cell.angle_alpha   90.00
_cell.angle_beta   90.00
_cell.angle_gamma   90.00
#
_symmetry.space_group_name_H-M   'P 1'
#
loop_
_entity.id
_entity.type
_entity.pdbx_description
1 polymer ?
#
loop_
_entity_poly.entity_id
_entity_poly.type
_entity_poly.pdbx_seq_one_letter_code
_entity_poly.pdbx_strand_id
1 'polypeptide(L)'
;MKSKDAQFDCVSAHVSSLSRRDFLRVSAVAVSLSATGLASVAPSTAFAQVPEGIVHISVDEYPIWHRLMLALLPTKGSTLVDPETLPVLQTVDGAFLATLPPAVLEGLKGGVAYFNEAAKEPFGKPFVDLSLDEASKYCDALASSEEIPARALFTALKFLIVTAYWAIPPTWEPVGFQGPVSEVWGLESQGNAPLPQA
;
A
#
# COMPACT_ATOMS: atom_id res chain seq x y z
N MET A 1 -10.30 -28.33 -15.29
CA MET A 1 -9.38 -27.25 -15.74
C MET A 1 -10.12 -26.18 -16.57
N LYS A 2 -11.33 -25.75 -16.16
CA LYS A 2 -12.24 -24.88 -16.94
C LYS A 2 -12.72 -23.62 -16.19
N SER A 3 -12.28 -23.45 -14.94
CA SER A 3 -12.84 -22.47 -14.00
C SER A 3 -12.04 -21.18 -13.87
N LYS A 4 -10.73 -21.18 -14.21
CA LYS A 4 -9.88 -20.00 -14.10
C LYS A 4 -10.09 -19.05 -15.29
N ASP A 5 -10.21 -19.61 -16.50
CA ASP A 5 -10.40 -18.81 -17.72
C ASP A 5 -11.73 -18.05 -17.71
N ALA A 6 -12.81 -18.69 -17.23
CA ALA A 6 -14.11 -18.06 -17.06
C ALA A 6 -14.10 -16.89 -16.04
N GLN A 7 -13.24 -16.96 -15.04
CA GLN A 7 -13.10 -15.92 -14.03
C GLN A 7 -12.32 -14.71 -14.55
N PHE A 8 -11.28 -14.95 -15.36
CA PHE A 8 -10.53 -13.88 -16.03
C PHE A 8 -11.37 -13.17 -17.09
N ASP A 9 -12.16 -13.92 -17.87
CA ASP A 9 -13.05 -13.33 -18.88
C ASP A 9 -14.17 -12.50 -18.23
N CYS A 10 -14.70 -12.94 -17.08
CA CYS A 10 -15.68 -12.18 -16.32
C CYS A 10 -15.11 -10.86 -15.79
N VAL A 11 -13.89 -10.88 -15.23
CA VAL A 11 -13.22 -9.66 -14.72
C VAL A 11 -12.89 -8.71 -15.87
N SER A 12 -12.43 -9.22 -17.01
CA SER A 12 -12.16 -8.43 -18.21
C SER A 12 -13.44 -7.80 -18.78
N ALA A 13 -14.54 -8.55 -18.82
CA ALA A 13 -15.85 -8.03 -19.23
C ALA A 13 -16.39 -6.98 -18.26
N HIS A 14 -16.16 -7.14 -16.95
CA HIS A 14 -16.59 -6.18 -15.93
C HIS A 14 -15.82 -4.87 -16.03
N VAL A 15 -14.49 -4.93 -16.22
CA VAL A 15 -13.64 -3.76 -16.47
C VAL A 15 -14.02 -3.06 -17.79
N SER A 16 -14.38 -3.83 -18.82
CA SER A 16 -14.83 -3.30 -20.10
C SER A 16 -16.23 -2.65 -20.04
N SER A 17 -17.03 -3.01 -19.03
CA SER A 17 -18.38 -2.45 -18.80
C SER A 17 -18.37 -1.17 -17.96
N LEU A 18 -17.24 -0.82 -17.33
CA LEU A 18 -17.07 0.48 -16.68
C LEU A 18 -17.04 1.56 -17.77
N SER A 19 -18.09 2.37 -17.81
CA SER A 19 -18.25 3.40 -18.82
C SER A 19 -17.07 4.37 -18.77
N ARG A 20 -16.44 4.63 -19.92
CA ARG A 20 -15.41 5.67 -20.08
C ARG A 20 -15.87 7.04 -19.56
N ARG A 21 -17.19 7.28 -19.49
CA ARG A 21 -17.78 8.50 -18.92
C ARG A 21 -17.78 8.53 -17.40
N ASP A 22 -17.83 7.39 -16.72
CA ASP A 22 -17.72 7.33 -15.26
C ASP A 22 -16.27 7.54 -14.83
N PHE A 23 -15.32 6.95 -15.57
CA PHE A 23 -13.89 7.22 -15.38
C PHE A 23 -13.54 8.70 -15.58
N LEU A 24 -14.13 9.36 -16.60
CA LEU A 24 -13.96 10.80 -16.83
C LEU A 24 -14.73 11.68 -15.82
N ARG A 25 -15.85 11.21 -15.26
CA ARG A 25 -16.55 11.92 -14.18
C ARG A 25 -15.76 11.91 -12.88
N VAL A 26 -15.11 10.79 -12.55
CA VAL A 26 -14.28 10.66 -11.35
C VAL A 26 -13.04 11.55 -11.45
N SER A 27 -12.46 11.72 -12.65
CA SER A 27 -11.32 12.63 -12.87
C SER A 27 -11.71 14.12 -12.98
N ALA A 28 -12.99 14.46 -13.11
CA ALA A 28 -13.47 15.84 -13.23
C ALA A 28 -13.80 16.53 -11.88
N VAL A 29 -13.79 15.81 -10.75
CA VAL A 29 -14.08 16.40 -9.42
C VAL A 29 -12.84 17.06 -8.78
N ALA A 30 -11.65 16.88 -9.36
CA ALA A 30 -10.40 17.40 -8.80
C ALA A 30 -10.11 18.90 -9.09
N VAL A 31 -11.00 19.65 -9.75
CA VAL A 31 -10.66 21.01 -10.29
C VAL A 31 -11.48 22.16 -9.68
N SER A 32 -12.24 21.98 -8.60
CA SER A 32 -13.01 23.11 -8.03
C SER A 32 -12.99 23.21 -6.50
N LEU A 33 -11.81 23.47 -5.93
CA LEU A 33 -11.70 24.05 -4.58
C LEU A 33 -10.64 25.15 -4.56
N SER A 34 -10.93 26.24 -5.27
CA SER A 34 -10.33 27.54 -4.99
C SER A 34 -11.43 28.55 -4.62
N ALA A 35 -11.28 29.09 -3.41
CA ALA A 35 -12.01 30.21 -2.81
C ALA A 35 -13.46 29.98 -2.34
N THR A 36 -13.62 29.65 -1.06
CA THR A 36 -14.38 30.47 -0.10
C THR A 36 -14.06 29.99 1.33
N GLY A 37 -13.69 30.94 2.19
CA GLY A 37 -13.20 30.65 3.53
C GLY A 37 -14.29 30.15 4.47
N LEU A 38 -13.91 29.19 5.30
CA LEU A 38 -14.31 29.04 6.70
C LEU A 38 -13.22 28.22 7.38
N ALA A 39 -12.57 28.83 8.37
CA ALA A 39 -11.53 28.22 9.17
C ALA A 39 -12.08 27.00 9.90
N SER A 40 -11.78 25.81 9.40
CA SER A 40 -11.72 24.61 10.23
C SER A 40 -10.26 24.45 10.63
N VAL A 41 -9.99 24.69 11.91
CA VAL A 41 -8.72 24.31 12.55
C VAL A 41 -8.75 22.79 12.66
N ALA A 42 -8.44 22.10 11.56
CA ALA A 42 -7.96 20.73 11.64
C ALA A 42 -6.53 20.81 12.19
N PRO A 43 -6.13 19.97 13.16
CA PRO A 43 -4.74 19.88 13.54
C PRO A 43 -3.96 19.38 12.33
N SER A 44 -3.31 20.29 11.63
CA SER A 44 -2.25 19.95 10.69
C SER A 44 -1.17 19.23 11.49
N THR A 45 -1.21 17.90 11.49
CA THR A 45 -0.01 17.11 11.76
C THR A 45 0.96 17.47 10.66
N ALA A 46 1.80 18.46 10.93
CA ALA A 46 2.86 18.89 10.04
C ALA A 46 3.83 17.72 9.90
N PHE A 47 3.57 16.85 8.93
CA PHE A 47 4.57 15.91 8.47
C PHE A 47 5.69 16.75 7.88
N ALA A 48 6.79 16.81 8.63
CA ALA A 48 8.05 17.31 8.12
C ALA A 48 8.37 16.55 6.83
N GLN A 49 8.91 17.31 5.87
CA GLN A 49 9.25 16.97 4.50
C GLN A 49 9.48 15.47 4.22
N VAL A 50 8.97 15.00 3.08
CA VAL A 50 9.25 13.66 2.54
C VAL A 50 10.75 13.35 2.68
N PRO A 51 11.12 12.26 3.39
CA PRO A 51 12.52 11.89 3.60
C PRO A 51 13.31 11.80 2.29
N GLU A 52 14.61 12.08 2.37
CA GLU A 52 15.52 11.94 1.24
C GLU A 52 15.48 10.51 0.68
N GLY A 53 15.48 10.40 -0.66
CA GLY A 53 15.45 9.10 -1.37
C GLY A 53 14.08 8.61 -1.82
N ILE A 54 13.00 9.35 -1.57
CA ILE A 54 11.65 9.05 -2.09
C ILE A 54 11.38 9.90 -3.33
N VAL A 55 11.02 9.26 -4.45
CA VAL A 55 10.87 9.90 -5.76
C VAL A 55 9.44 9.82 -6.30
N HIS A 56 8.75 8.70 -6.08
CA HIS A 56 7.46 8.40 -6.70
C HIS A 56 6.26 8.72 -5.80
N ILE A 57 6.41 8.58 -4.48
CA ILE A 57 5.42 9.01 -3.47
C ILE A 57 5.45 10.54 -3.38
N SER A 58 4.30 11.16 -3.60
CA SER A 58 4.18 12.62 -3.51
C SER A 58 4.13 13.11 -2.06
N VAL A 59 4.32 14.42 -1.89
CA VAL A 59 4.22 15.08 -0.57
C VAL A 59 2.85 14.86 0.08
N ASP A 60 1.78 14.84 -0.74
CA ASP A 60 0.41 14.67 -0.25
C ASP A 60 0.09 13.20 0.07
N GLU A 61 0.74 12.26 -0.61
CA GLU A 61 0.57 10.82 -0.39
C GLU A 61 1.36 10.31 0.81
N TYR A 62 2.52 10.90 1.08
CA TYR A 62 3.44 10.43 2.11
C TYR A 62 2.78 10.25 3.50
N PRO A 63 1.98 11.20 4.02
CA PRO A 63 1.26 11.03 5.28
C PRO A 63 0.34 9.80 5.32
N ILE A 64 -0.29 9.47 4.20
CA ILE A 64 -1.20 8.32 4.07
C ILE A 64 -0.40 7.03 4.17
N TRP A 65 0.68 6.92 3.40
CA TRP A 65 1.60 5.78 3.43
C TRP A 65 2.22 5.59 4.81
N HIS A 66 2.65 6.68 5.44
CA HIS A 66 3.23 6.65 6.78
C HIS A 66 2.22 6.18 7.84
N ARG A 67 0.99 6.73 7.83
CA ARG A 67 -0.07 6.28 8.73
C ARG A 67 -0.39 4.80 8.52
N LEU A 68 -0.46 4.37 7.25
CA LEU A 68 -0.78 2.99 6.89
C LEU A 68 0.32 2.02 7.33
N MET A 69 1.59 2.42 7.21
CA MET A 69 2.73 1.66 7.73
C MET A 69 2.58 1.39 9.23
N LEU A 70 2.30 2.42 10.02
CA LEU A 70 2.13 2.29 11.46
C LEU A 70 0.91 1.45 11.86
N ALA A 71 -0.18 1.55 11.09
CA ALA A 71 -1.39 0.76 11.33
C ALA A 71 -1.20 -0.73 11.01
N LEU A 72 -0.47 -1.05 9.93
CA LEU A 72 -0.22 -2.42 9.49
C LEU A 72 0.89 -3.12 10.25
N LEU A 73 1.82 -2.37 10.85
CA LEU A 73 2.98 -2.88 11.58
C LEU A 73 2.97 -2.38 13.03
N PRO A 74 2.04 -2.86 13.88
CA PRO A 74 1.99 -2.50 15.29
C PRO A 74 3.10 -3.22 16.07
N THR A 75 4.34 -2.76 15.92
CA THR A 75 5.51 -3.38 16.59
C THR A 75 5.71 -2.87 18.02
N LYS A 76 4.98 -1.83 18.45
CA LYS A 76 5.07 -1.29 19.82
C LYS A 76 4.75 -2.38 20.85
N GLY A 77 5.70 -2.61 21.76
CA GLY A 77 5.59 -3.63 22.80
C GLY A 77 5.92 -5.06 22.34
N SER A 78 6.34 -5.24 21.09
CA SER A 78 6.85 -6.51 20.56
C SER A 78 8.38 -6.52 20.54
N THR A 79 8.97 -7.67 20.18
CA THR A 79 10.41 -7.79 19.92
C THR A 79 10.81 -7.34 18.51
N LEU A 80 9.83 -7.03 17.64
CA LEU A 80 10.07 -6.63 16.26
C LEU A 80 10.67 -5.22 16.19
N VAL A 81 11.48 -4.97 15.17
CA VAL A 81 12.11 -3.66 14.95
C VAL A 81 11.06 -2.61 14.63
N ASP A 82 11.17 -1.44 15.25
CA ASP A 82 10.24 -0.33 15.01
C ASP A 82 10.34 0.15 13.53
N PRO A 83 9.24 0.13 12.75
CA PRO A 83 9.25 0.59 11.36
C PRO A 83 9.65 2.06 11.21
N GLU A 84 9.49 2.91 12.24
CA GLU A 84 9.92 4.31 12.19
C GLU A 84 11.45 4.47 12.17
N THR A 85 12.19 3.42 12.58
CA THR A 85 13.67 3.41 12.57
C THR A 85 14.25 2.89 11.27
N LEU A 86 13.41 2.44 10.33
CA LEU A 86 13.80 1.73 9.13
C LEU A 86 13.37 2.50 7.86
N PRO A 87 14.09 2.36 6.74
CA PRO A 87 13.75 3.00 5.48
C PRO A 87 12.62 2.26 4.73
N VAL A 88 11.50 1.98 5.41
CA VAL A 88 10.38 1.18 4.85
C VAL A 88 9.76 1.89 3.66
N LEU A 89 9.45 3.18 3.77
CA LEU A 89 8.80 3.93 2.69
C LEU A 89 9.74 4.21 1.51
N GLN A 90 11.04 4.37 1.76
CA GLN A 90 12.06 4.39 0.70
C GLN A 90 12.11 3.05 -0.04
N THR A 91 11.96 1.94 0.69
CA THR A 91 11.89 0.60 0.08
C THR A 91 10.62 0.43 -0.73
N VAL A 92 9.46 0.90 -0.26
CA VAL A 92 8.22 0.96 -1.04
C VAL A 92 8.45 1.73 -2.34
N ASP A 93 9.00 2.94 -2.25
CA ASP A 93 9.23 3.82 -3.38
C ASP A 93 10.20 3.23 -4.41
N GLY A 94 11.39 2.85 -3.96
CA GLY A 94 12.50 2.45 -4.84
C GLY A 94 12.43 1.01 -5.32
N ALA A 95 11.94 0.07 -4.50
CA ALA A 95 11.93 -1.35 -4.87
C ALA A 95 10.61 -1.78 -5.54
N PHE A 96 9.50 -1.11 -5.22
CA PHE A 96 8.20 -1.47 -5.77
C PHE A 96 7.66 -0.41 -6.72
N LEU A 97 7.45 0.83 -6.27
CA LEU A 97 6.80 1.85 -7.11
C LEU A 97 7.63 2.20 -8.35
N ALA A 98 8.95 2.31 -8.22
CA ALA A 98 9.85 2.57 -9.34
C ALA A 98 9.82 1.49 -10.44
N THR A 99 9.33 0.27 -10.13
CA THR A 99 9.24 -0.83 -11.09
C THR A 99 7.89 -0.91 -11.80
N LEU A 100 6.89 -0.14 -11.36
CA LEU A 100 5.55 -0.18 -11.93
C LEU A 100 5.49 0.57 -13.28
N PRO A 101 4.76 0.03 -14.27
CA PRO A 101 4.45 0.79 -15.48
C PRO A 101 3.73 2.10 -15.13
N PRO A 102 3.98 3.21 -15.87
CA PRO A 102 3.43 4.53 -15.51
C PRO A 102 1.91 4.55 -15.32
N ALA A 103 1.15 3.87 -16.17
CA ALA A 103 -0.31 3.80 -16.05
C ALA A 103 -0.78 3.05 -14.78
N VAL A 104 -0.01 2.05 -14.32
CA VAL A 104 -0.30 1.30 -13.09
C VAL A 104 0.02 2.15 -11.87
N LEU A 105 1.14 2.89 -11.92
CA LEU A 105 1.53 3.82 -10.87
C LEU A 105 0.49 4.93 -10.69
N GLU A 106 0.03 5.56 -11.77
CA GLU A 106 -1.05 6.56 -11.72
C GLU A 106 -2.36 5.98 -11.17
N GLY A 107 -2.73 4.76 -11.58
CA GLY A 107 -3.88 4.06 -11.03
C GLY A 107 -3.77 3.80 -9.53
N LEU A 108 -2.58 3.40 -9.06
CA LEU A 108 -2.31 3.19 -7.64
C LEU A 108 -2.38 4.49 -6.85
N LYS A 109 -1.84 5.61 -7.37
CA LYS A 109 -1.94 6.93 -6.75
C LYS A 109 -3.40 7.36 -6.56
N GLY A 110 -4.22 7.19 -7.59
CA GLY A 110 -5.67 7.40 -7.49
C GLY A 110 -6.31 6.48 -6.44
N GLY A 111 -5.87 5.23 -6.35
CA GLY A 111 -6.28 4.29 -5.31
C GLY A 111 -5.91 4.72 -3.90
N VAL A 112 -4.71 5.25 -3.68
CA VAL A 112 -4.27 5.78 -2.37
C VAL A 112 -5.10 6.98 -1.95
N ALA A 113 -5.37 7.91 -2.88
CA ALA A 113 -6.25 9.05 -2.61
C ALA A 113 -7.68 8.59 -2.26
N TYR A 114 -8.23 7.65 -3.01
CA TYR A 114 -9.54 7.05 -2.72
C TYR A 114 -9.56 6.36 -1.35
N PHE A 115 -8.55 5.57 -1.02
CA PHE A 115 -8.43 4.89 0.27
C PHE A 115 -8.46 5.87 1.45
N ASN A 116 -7.77 7.00 1.32
CA ASN A 116 -7.74 8.05 2.34
C ASN A 116 -9.11 8.71 2.53
N GLU A 117 -9.80 9.01 1.45
CA GLU A 117 -11.11 9.66 1.49
C GLU A 117 -12.23 8.71 1.92
N ALA A 118 -12.16 7.43 1.54
CA ALA A 118 -13.15 6.41 1.88
C ALA A 118 -13.29 6.19 3.40
N ALA A 119 -12.26 6.49 4.19
CA ALA A 119 -12.33 6.45 5.65
C ALA A 119 -13.35 7.43 6.26
N LYS A 120 -13.75 8.48 5.51
CA LYS A 120 -14.74 9.46 5.96
C LYS A 120 -16.13 8.84 6.16
N GLU A 121 -16.47 7.79 5.42
CA GLU A 121 -17.76 7.14 5.56
C GLU A 121 -17.94 6.48 6.95
N PRO A 122 -17.02 5.62 7.42
CA PRO A 122 -17.12 5.03 8.75
C PRO A 122 -16.66 5.93 9.91
N PHE A 123 -15.73 6.88 9.70
CA PHE A 123 -15.10 7.65 10.79
C PHE A 123 -15.33 9.17 10.74
N GLY A 124 -15.92 9.71 9.66
CA GLY A 124 -16.18 11.14 9.50
C GLY A 124 -14.96 12.02 9.16
N LYS A 125 -13.78 11.40 9.00
CA LYS A 125 -12.49 12.07 8.72
C LYS A 125 -11.63 11.20 7.80
N PRO A 126 -10.68 11.78 7.04
CA PRO A 126 -9.82 11.00 6.15
C PRO A 126 -8.89 10.08 6.94
N PHE A 127 -8.36 9.05 6.29
CA PHE A 127 -7.53 8.02 6.91
C PHE A 127 -6.31 8.60 7.65
N VAL A 128 -5.66 9.59 7.06
CA VAL A 128 -4.46 10.25 7.64
C VAL A 128 -4.72 10.84 9.03
N ASP A 129 -5.96 11.28 9.28
CA ASP A 129 -6.41 11.92 10.54
C ASP A 129 -6.95 10.90 11.57
N LEU A 130 -6.96 9.61 11.24
CA LEU A 130 -7.33 8.56 12.18
C LEU A 130 -6.25 8.38 13.25
N SER A 131 -6.68 8.09 14.47
CA SER A 131 -5.80 7.51 15.48
C SER A 131 -5.33 6.12 15.03
N LEU A 132 -4.25 5.60 15.60
CA LEU A 132 -3.73 4.28 15.20
C LEU A 132 -4.73 3.14 15.49
N ASP A 133 -5.55 3.26 16.54
CA ASP A 133 -6.62 2.30 16.84
C ASP A 133 -7.74 2.35 15.80
N GLU A 134 -8.20 3.55 15.42
CA GLU A 134 -9.18 3.73 14.35
C GLU A 134 -8.64 3.26 12.99
N ALA A 135 -7.39 3.58 12.68
CA ALA A 135 -6.72 3.17 11.44
C ALA A 135 -6.60 1.64 11.35
N SER A 136 -6.27 0.97 12.46
CA SER A 136 -6.22 -0.49 12.53
C SER A 136 -7.60 -1.10 12.30
N LYS A 137 -8.64 -0.58 12.96
CA LYS A 137 -10.03 -1.00 12.75
C LYS A 137 -10.51 -0.81 11.32
N TYR A 138 -10.13 0.31 10.69
CA TYR A 138 -10.44 0.56 9.28
C TYR A 138 -9.76 -0.47 8.37
N CYS A 139 -8.49 -0.77 8.61
CA CYS A 139 -7.75 -1.79 7.85
C CYS A 139 -8.38 -3.19 8.02
N ASP A 140 -8.77 -3.57 9.24
CA ASP A 140 -9.43 -4.85 9.52
C ASP A 140 -10.80 -4.96 8.84
N ALA A 141 -11.57 -3.87 8.84
CA ALA A 141 -12.84 -3.79 8.12
C ALA A 141 -12.65 -3.98 6.61
N LEU A 142 -11.64 -3.35 6.02
CA LEU A 142 -11.33 -3.52 4.60
C LEU A 142 -10.81 -4.92 4.26
N ALA A 143 -10.01 -5.53 5.14
CA ALA A 143 -9.52 -6.90 4.97
C ALA A 143 -10.67 -7.91 4.91
N SER A 144 -11.73 -7.65 5.68
CA SER A 144 -12.92 -8.50 5.82
C SER A 144 -14.12 -8.04 4.97
N SER A 145 -14.00 -6.93 4.26
CA SER A 145 -15.08 -6.34 3.45
C SER A 145 -15.56 -7.34 2.40
N GLU A 146 -16.87 -7.37 2.12
CA GLU A 146 -17.44 -8.17 1.03
C GLU A 146 -17.14 -7.52 -0.35
N GLU A 147 -16.94 -6.20 -0.38
CA GLU A 147 -16.64 -5.45 -1.60
C GLU A 147 -15.26 -5.80 -2.16
N ILE A 148 -15.28 -6.50 -3.30
CA ILE A 148 -14.07 -6.97 -3.97
C ILE A 148 -13.10 -5.81 -4.28
N PRO A 149 -13.54 -4.65 -4.83
CA PRO A 149 -12.61 -3.58 -5.18
C PRO A 149 -11.88 -2.99 -3.97
N ALA A 150 -12.61 -2.71 -2.88
CA ALA A 150 -12.04 -2.16 -1.65
C ALA A 150 -11.05 -3.14 -1.01
N ARG A 151 -11.42 -4.42 -0.91
CA ARG A 151 -10.56 -5.48 -0.38
C ARG A 151 -9.31 -5.71 -1.23
N ALA A 152 -9.44 -5.68 -2.55
CA ALA A 152 -8.31 -5.85 -3.47
C ALA A 152 -7.31 -4.70 -3.36
N LEU A 153 -7.80 -3.45 -3.32
CA LEU A 153 -6.96 -2.27 -3.12
C LEU A 153 -6.22 -2.35 -1.79
N PHE A 154 -6.92 -2.62 -0.69
CA PHE A 154 -6.29 -2.76 0.62
C PHE A 154 -5.25 -3.89 0.65
N THR A 155 -5.56 -5.04 0.03
CA THR A 155 -4.62 -6.17 -0.06
C THR A 155 -3.35 -5.78 -0.81
N ALA A 156 -3.46 -5.01 -1.91
CA ALA A 156 -2.31 -4.51 -2.65
C ALA A 156 -1.46 -3.54 -1.82
N LEU A 157 -2.09 -2.58 -1.12
CA LEU A 157 -1.38 -1.63 -0.25
C LEU A 157 -0.67 -2.35 0.91
N LYS A 158 -1.36 -3.31 1.55
CA LYS A 158 -0.79 -4.14 2.60
C LYS A 158 0.40 -4.95 2.10
N PHE A 159 0.27 -5.55 0.91
CA PHE A 159 1.37 -6.29 0.30
C PHE A 159 2.61 -5.42 0.11
N LEU A 160 2.46 -4.20 -0.42
CA LEU A 160 3.59 -3.29 -0.63
C LEU A 160 4.30 -2.95 0.68
N ILE A 161 3.56 -2.53 1.71
CA ILE A 161 4.14 -2.11 2.99
C ILE A 161 4.77 -3.28 3.74
N VAL A 162 4.03 -4.38 3.91
CA VAL A 162 4.49 -5.51 4.72
C VAL A 162 5.69 -6.18 4.04
N THR A 163 5.67 -6.32 2.72
CA THR A 163 6.81 -6.87 1.98
C THR A 163 8.02 -5.94 2.05
N ALA A 164 7.83 -4.62 1.95
CA ALA A 164 8.92 -3.65 2.09
C ALA A 164 9.58 -3.70 3.47
N TYR A 165 8.80 -3.85 4.55
CA TYR A 165 9.35 -4.03 5.89
C TYR A 165 10.22 -5.28 5.97
N TRP A 166 9.70 -6.43 5.52
CA TRP A 166 10.45 -7.70 5.53
C TRP A 166 11.56 -7.79 4.49
N ALA A 167 11.67 -6.85 3.54
CA ALA A 167 12.80 -6.78 2.64
C ALA A 167 14.07 -6.19 3.31
N ILE A 168 13.93 -5.59 4.49
CA ILE A 168 15.02 -4.92 5.21
C ILE A 168 15.70 -5.91 6.16
N PRO A 169 16.97 -6.30 5.94
CA PRO A 169 17.60 -7.40 6.68
C PRO A 169 17.58 -7.30 8.22
N PRO A 170 17.74 -6.11 8.84
CA PRO A 170 17.58 -5.95 10.28
C PRO A 170 16.24 -6.45 10.86
N THR A 171 15.17 -6.52 10.07
CA THR A 171 13.86 -7.02 10.54
C THR A 171 13.83 -8.51 10.81
N TRP A 172 14.81 -9.26 10.30
CA TRP A 172 14.87 -10.72 10.37
C TRP A 172 15.42 -11.23 11.70
N GLU A 173 16.30 -10.45 12.33
CA GLU A 173 16.99 -10.84 13.56
C GLU A 173 16.02 -11.20 14.71
N PRO A 174 14.97 -10.39 15.00
CA PRO A 174 14.02 -10.73 16.08
C PRO A 174 13.24 -12.03 15.89
N VAL A 175 13.09 -12.49 14.64
CA VAL A 175 12.41 -13.75 14.31
C VAL A 175 13.38 -14.93 14.13
N GLY A 176 14.68 -14.70 14.38
CA GLY A 176 15.72 -15.72 14.25
C GLY A 176 16.03 -16.12 12.80
N PHE A 177 15.58 -15.33 11.82
CA PHE A 177 15.88 -15.59 10.42
C PHE A 177 17.25 -14.99 10.09
N GLN A 178 18.21 -15.82 9.68
CA GLN A 178 19.59 -15.40 9.42
C GLN A 178 19.80 -14.85 8.00
N GLY A 179 18.72 -14.72 7.21
CA GLY A 179 18.78 -14.40 5.80
C GLY A 179 18.78 -15.64 4.89
N PRO A 180 18.92 -15.45 3.57
CA PRO A 180 18.93 -16.55 2.60
C PRO A 180 20.05 -17.56 2.90
N VAL A 181 19.68 -18.81 3.21
CA VAL A 181 20.63 -19.87 3.59
C VAL A 181 21.67 -20.15 2.51
N SER A 182 21.34 -19.90 1.24
CA SER A 182 22.30 -20.03 0.14
C SER A 182 23.48 -19.08 0.28
N GLU A 183 23.25 -17.85 0.75
CA GLU A 183 24.32 -16.88 0.99
C GLU A 183 25.07 -17.21 2.27
N VAL A 184 24.34 -17.48 3.35
CA VAL A 184 24.93 -17.78 4.67
C VAL A 184 25.78 -19.05 4.66
N TRP A 185 25.36 -20.08 3.93
CA TRP A 185 26.06 -21.35 3.82
C TRP A 185 26.97 -21.44 2.59
N GLY A 186 27.06 -20.37 1.78
CA GLY A 186 27.88 -20.34 0.58
C GLY A 186 27.50 -21.39 -0.46
N LEU A 187 26.20 -21.72 -0.57
CA LEU A 187 25.71 -22.69 -1.54
C LEU A 187 25.80 -22.12 -2.94
N GLU A 188 26.53 -22.83 -3.81
CA GLU A 188 26.66 -22.45 -5.21
C GLU A 188 25.33 -22.65 -5.94
N SER A 189 24.88 -21.62 -6.65
CA SER A 189 23.66 -21.66 -7.45
C SER A 189 23.77 -22.74 -8.53
N GLN A 190 22.95 -23.78 -8.45
CA GLN A 190 22.92 -24.87 -9.41
C GLN A 190 22.16 -24.52 -10.71
N GLY A 191 21.80 -23.25 -10.90
CA GLY A 191 20.96 -22.80 -12.01
C GLY A 191 19.58 -23.47 -12.03
N ASN A 192 18.97 -23.59 -13.20
CA ASN A 192 17.75 -24.37 -13.38
C ASN A 192 18.13 -25.85 -13.52
N ALA A 193 18.38 -26.51 -12.40
CA ALA A 193 18.53 -27.97 -12.39
C ALA A 193 17.28 -28.61 -13.02
N PRO A 194 17.42 -29.53 -13.98
CA PRO A 194 16.28 -30.17 -14.61
C PRO A 194 15.42 -30.89 -13.56
N LEU A 195 14.10 -30.90 -13.77
CA LEU A 195 13.17 -31.63 -12.89
C LEU A 195 13.65 -33.08 -12.73
N PRO A 196 13.62 -33.65 -11.52
CA PRO A 196 14.03 -35.02 -11.29
C PRO A 196 13.18 -35.95 -12.17
N GLN A 197 13.84 -36.76 -13.00
CA GLN A 197 13.19 -37.80 -13.76
C GLN A 197 13.00 -39.00 -12.83
N ALA A 198 11.76 -39.28 -12.46
CA ALA A 198 11.35 -40.47 -11.73
C ALA A 198 11.06 -41.63 -12.68
#